data_AF-A0A7V5GSI6-F1
#
_entry.id   AF-A0A7V5GSI6-F1
#
_cell.length_a   1.000
_cell.length_b   1.000
_cell.length_c   1.000
_cell.angle_alpha   90.00
_cell.angle_beta   90.00
_cell.angle_gamma   90.00
#
_symmetry.space_group_name_H-M   'P 1'
#
loop_
_entity.id
_entity.type
_entity.pdbx_description
1 polymer ?
#
loop_
_entity_poly.entity_id
_entity_poly.type
_entity_poly.pdbx_seq_one_letter_code
_entity_poly.pdbx_strand_id
1 'polypeptide(L)'
;MQTLQWLQTQMPFLQTEWFSVLYGLVVFLNPLAIAPQLISSVRAKPEELRGVAVSMFVIFLAIQSAVALGAIKSADMSLFGSMTISAVITLAVIIITVIRRK
;
A
#
# COMPACT_ATOMS: atom_id res chain seq x y z
N MET A 1 -23.44 11.66 -8.51
CA MET A 1 -23.21 11.03 -9.83
C MET A 1 -22.62 12.00 -10.86
N GLN A 2 -23.04 13.26 -10.94
CA GLN A 2 -22.48 14.24 -11.89
C GLN A 2 -20.98 14.55 -11.72
N THR A 3 -20.44 14.53 -10.50
CA THR A 3 -19.01 14.83 -10.25
C THR A 3 -18.05 13.76 -10.76
N LEU A 4 -18.41 12.47 -10.62
CA LEU A 4 -17.59 11.37 -11.16
C LEU A 4 -17.57 11.37 -12.68
N GLN A 5 -18.72 11.63 -13.32
CA GLN A 5 -18.81 11.78 -14.76
C GLN A 5 -18.05 13.02 -15.26
N TRP A 6 -18.15 14.14 -14.54
CA TRP A 6 -17.37 15.34 -14.83
C TRP A 6 -15.86 15.08 -14.74
N LEU A 7 -15.38 14.41 -13.68
CA LEU A 7 -13.97 14.04 -13.52
C LEU A 7 -13.49 13.08 -14.63
N GLN A 8 -14.31 12.09 -15.00
CA GLN A 8 -14.00 11.19 -16.11
C GLN A 8 -13.88 11.95 -17.45
N THR A 9 -14.69 12.98 -17.65
CA THR A 9 -14.67 13.81 -18.85
C THR A 9 -13.43 14.73 -18.87
N GLN A 10 -13.02 15.24 -17.71
CA GLN A 10 -11.82 16.10 -17.58
C GLN A 10 -10.50 15.32 -17.60
N MET A 11 -10.53 14.01 -17.33
CA MET A 11 -9.31 13.17 -17.27
C MET A 11 -9.40 11.96 -18.21
N PRO A 12 -9.48 12.19 -19.53
CA PRO A 12 -9.58 11.10 -20.51
C PRO A 12 -8.33 10.20 -20.50
N PHE A 13 -7.19 10.71 -20.03
CA PHE A 13 -5.95 9.93 -19.91
C PHE A 13 -6.11 8.72 -18.97
N LEU A 14 -6.99 8.77 -17.97
CA LEU A 14 -7.26 7.65 -17.05
C LEU A 14 -7.85 6.42 -17.74
N GLN A 15 -8.40 6.59 -18.95
CA GLN A 15 -9.00 5.51 -19.74
C GLN A 15 -8.02 4.95 -20.79
N THR A 16 -6.82 5.51 -20.89
CA THR A 16 -5.83 5.07 -21.89
C THR A 16 -5.16 3.76 -21.47
N GLU A 17 -4.83 2.90 -22.45
CA GLU A 17 -4.09 1.66 -22.19
C GLU A 17 -2.76 1.91 -21.48
N TRP A 18 -2.10 3.03 -21.81
CA TRP A 18 -0.84 3.44 -21.18
C TRP A 18 -1.01 3.72 -19.68
N PHE A 19 -2.11 4.36 -19.29
CA PHE A 19 -2.43 4.56 -17.88
C PHE A 19 -2.69 3.24 -17.16
N SER A 20 -3.40 2.29 -17.79
CA SER A 20 -3.63 0.96 -17.23
C SER A 20 -2.32 0.20 -16.99
N VAL A 21 -1.35 0.31 -17.92
CA VAL A 21 -0.01 -0.28 -17.74
C VAL A 21 0.74 0.39 -16.57
N LEU A 22 0.76 1.72 -16.52
CA LEU A 22 1.39 2.46 -15.41
C LEU A 22 0.76 2.11 -14.07
N TYR A 23 -0.56 2.12 -14.00
CA TYR A 23 -1.31 1.77 -12.80
C TYR A 23 -0.97 0.35 -12.37
N GLY A 24 -0.96 -0.61 -13.29
CA GLY A 24 -0.54 -1.99 -13.02
C GLY A 24 0.88 -2.08 -12.48
N LEU A 25 1.83 -1.32 -13.02
CA LEU A 25 3.21 -1.24 -12.51
C LEU A 25 3.25 -0.65 -11.11
N VAL A 26 2.55 0.45 -10.84
CA VAL A 26 2.48 1.07 -9.51
C VAL A 26 1.91 0.09 -8.48
N VAL A 27 0.83 -0.61 -8.84
CA VAL A 27 0.23 -1.66 -8.03
C VAL A 27 1.26 -2.76 -7.77
N PHE A 28 1.94 -3.26 -8.79
CA PHE A 28 2.95 -4.31 -8.64
C PHE A 28 4.16 -3.89 -7.78
N LEU A 29 4.60 -2.64 -7.89
CA LEU A 29 5.75 -2.10 -7.15
C LEU A 29 5.43 -1.74 -5.70
N ASN A 30 4.15 -1.59 -5.34
CA ASN A 30 3.73 -1.20 -3.99
C ASN A 30 4.32 -2.08 -2.86
N PRO A 31 4.27 -3.43 -2.92
CA PRO A 31 4.87 -4.27 -1.89
C PRO A 31 6.40 -4.12 -1.84
N LEU A 32 7.04 -3.95 -3.01
CA LEU A 32 8.49 -3.75 -3.13
C LEU A 32 8.94 -2.42 -2.53
N ALA A 33 8.11 -1.38 -2.61
CA ALA A 33 8.39 -0.08 -2.01
C ALA A 33 8.41 -0.13 -0.46
N ILE A 34 7.68 -1.06 0.15
CA ILE A 34 7.62 -1.22 1.62
C ILE A 34 8.76 -2.13 2.13
N ALA A 35 9.31 -3.00 1.27
CA ALA A 35 10.34 -3.96 1.66
C ALA A 35 11.61 -3.32 2.29
N PRO A 36 12.15 -2.18 1.81
CA PRO A 36 13.27 -1.50 2.48
C PRO A 36 12.97 -1.11 3.92
N GLN A 37 11.72 -0.71 4.21
CA GLN A 37 11.30 -0.38 5.56
C GLN A 37 11.28 -1.61 6.46
N LEU A 38 10.83 -2.77 5.95
CA LEU A 38 10.92 -4.03 6.69
C LEU A 38 12.36 -4.37 7.04
N ILE A 39 13.28 -4.25 6.07
CA ILE A 39 14.71 -4.49 6.30
C ILE A 39 15.28 -3.50 7.33
N SER A 40 14.94 -2.22 7.21
CA SER A 40 15.33 -1.18 8.16
C SER A 40 14.82 -1.50 9.56
N SER A 41 13.53 -1.87 9.71
CA SER A 41 12.97 -2.25 11.01
C SER A 41 13.63 -3.47 11.66
N VAL A 42 14.18 -4.39 10.86
CA VAL A 42 14.93 -5.57 11.34
C VAL A 42 16.38 -5.22 11.70
N ARG A 43 17.03 -4.30 10.97
CA ARG A 43 18.46 -3.99 11.14
C ARG A 43 18.74 -2.79 12.04
N ALA A 44 17.78 -1.88 12.18
CA ALA A 44 17.91 -0.67 12.99
C ALA A 44 18.11 -0.99 14.47
N LYS A 45 18.77 -0.07 15.17
CA LYS A 45 18.91 -0.11 16.63
C LYS A 45 17.58 0.29 17.30
N PRO A 46 17.29 -0.15 18.53
CA PRO A 46 16.06 0.21 19.25
C PRO A 46 15.80 1.72 19.32
N GLU A 47 16.87 2.51 19.48
CA GLU A 47 16.83 3.97 19.56
C GLU A 47 16.32 4.62 18.27
N GLU A 48 16.74 4.09 17.12
CA GLU A 48 16.33 4.55 15.78
C GLU A 48 14.85 4.21 15.51
N LEU A 49 14.36 3.09 16.06
CA LEU A 49 12.96 2.67 15.93
C LEU A 49 11.98 3.55 16.70
N ARG A 50 12.44 4.31 17.71
CA ARG A 50 11.58 5.24 18.48
C ARG A 50 11.08 6.41 17.62
N GLY A 51 11.82 6.79 16.59
CA GLY A 51 11.41 7.82 15.62
C GLY A 51 10.37 7.35 14.59
N VAL A 52 10.10 6.04 14.52
CA VAL A 52 9.17 5.48 13.53
C VAL A 52 7.72 5.68 14.01
N ALA A 53 6.94 6.41 13.22
CA ALA A 53 5.52 6.66 13.48
C ALA A 53 4.67 5.40 13.21
N VAL A 54 4.58 4.50 14.19
CA VAL A 54 3.80 3.24 14.08
C VAL A 54 2.33 3.49 13.71
N SER A 55 1.75 4.60 14.16
CA SER A 55 0.38 5.01 13.82
C SER A 55 0.17 5.18 12.31
N MET A 56 1.17 5.68 11.58
CA MET A 56 1.12 5.79 10.12
C MET A 56 0.99 4.42 9.45
N PHE A 57 1.77 3.43 9.91
CA PHE A 57 1.69 2.07 9.37
C PHE A 57 0.37 1.39 9.71
N VAL A 58 -0.23 1.67 10.86
CA VAL A 58 -1.57 1.16 11.22
C VAL A 58 -2.63 1.72 10.28
N ILE A 59 -2.61 3.03 10.00
CA ILE A 59 -3.52 3.66 9.03
C ILE A 59 -3.30 3.05 7.64
N PHE A 60 -2.04 2.89 7.24
CA PHE A 60 -1.70 2.32 5.94
C PHE A 60 -2.18 0.87 5.78
N LEU A 61 -2.07 0.06 6.84
CA LEU A 61 -2.61 -1.30 6.88
C LEU A 61 -4.14 -1.33 6.71
N ALA A 62 -4.85 -0.38 7.34
CA ALA A 62 -6.30 -0.26 7.20
C ALA A 62 -6.69 0.11 5.76
N ILE A 63 -5.96 1.04 5.14
CA ILE A 63 -6.17 1.42 3.73
C ILE A 63 -5.93 0.22 2.82
N GLN A 64 -4.80 -0.49 2.95
CA GLN A 64 -4.49 -1.67 2.13
C GLN A 64 -5.55 -2.76 2.27
N SER A 65 -6.05 -2.98 3.49
CA SER A 65 -7.12 -3.93 3.76
C SER A 65 -8.43 -3.52 3.07
N ALA A 66 -8.81 -2.23 3.16
CA ALA A 66 -9.99 -1.70 2.48
C ALA A 66 -9.87 -1.78 0.95
N VAL A 67 -8.71 -1.45 0.38
CA VAL A 67 -8.45 -1.55 -1.06
C VAL A 67 -8.43 -3.01 -1.52
N ALA A 68 -7.86 -3.94 -0.74
CA ALA A 68 -7.90 -5.36 -1.04
C ALA A 68 -9.36 -5.88 -1.12
N LEU A 69 -10.21 -5.50 -0.16
CA LEU A 69 -11.63 -5.84 -0.22
C LEU A 69 -12.33 -5.20 -1.43
N GLY A 70 -11.98 -3.95 -1.76
CA GLY A 70 -12.45 -3.28 -2.98
C GLY A 70 -12.04 -4.02 -4.26
N ALA A 71 -10.82 -4.57 -4.30
CA ALA A 71 -10.28 -5.31 -5.43
C ALA A 71 -11.02 -6.65 -5.66
N ILE A 72 -11.47 -7.31 -4.59
CA ILE A 72 -12.36 -8.48 -4.70
C ILE A 72 -13.64 -8.10 -5.43
N LYS A 73 -14.26 -6.96 -5.05
CA LYS A 73 -15.49 -6.48 -5.67
C LYS A 73 -15.29 -6.11 -7.14
N SER A 74 -14.14 -5.58 -7.52
CA SER A 74 -13.81 -5.25 -8.91
C SER A 74 -13.22 -6.40 -9.72
N ALA A 75 -13.10 -7.60 -9.14
CA ALA A 75 -12.45 -8.77 -9.73
C ALA A 75 -11.00 -8.51 -10.21
N ASP A 76 -10.31 -7.53 -9.61
CA ASP A 76 -8.92 -7.21 -9.94
C ASP A 76 -7.97 -8.02 -9.03
N MET A 77 -7.63 -9.22 -9.49
CA MET A 77 -6.77 -10.15 -8.72
C MET A 77 -5.34 -9.62 -8.56
N SER A 78 -4.86 -8.79 -9.48
CA SER A 78 -3.53 -8.18 -9.39
C SER A 78 -3.48 -7.17 -8.24
N LEU A 79 -4.48 -6.29 -8.18
CA LEU A 79 -4.64 -5.33 -7.09
C LEU A 79 -4.86 -6.03 -5.76
N PHE A 80 -5.70 -7.06 -5.73
CA PHE A 80 -5.95 -7.84 -4.51
C PHE A 80 -4.66 -8.48 -3.98
N GLY A 81 -3.90 -9.16 -4.85
CA GLY A 81 -2.64 -9.80 -4.49
C GLY A 81 -1.62 -8.78 -3.97
N SER A 82 -1.42 -7.68 -4.70
CA SER A 82 -0.51 -6.62 -4.29
C SER A 82 -0.87 -6.02 -2.93
N MET A 83 -2.13 -5.66 -2.71
CA MET A 83 -2.55 -5.05 -1.45
C MET A 83 -2.45 -6.03 -0.28
N THR A 84 -2.75 -7.30 -0.51
CA THR A 84 -2.62 -8.35 0.52
C THR A 84 -1.17 -8.57 0.92
N ILE A 85 -0.26 -8.70 -0.05
CA ILE A 85 1.18 -8.85 0.24
C ILE A 85 1.70 -7.61 0.96
N SER A 86 1.30 -6.41 0.51
CA SER A 86 1.65 -5.15 1.15
C SER A 86 1.15 -5.06 2.59
N ALA A 87 -0.06 -5.54 2.87
CA ALA A 87 -0.63 -5.61 4.21
C ALA A 87 0.16 -6.54 5.13
N VAL A 88 0.57 -7.72 4.64
CA VAL A 88 1.41 -8.66 5.40
C VAL A 88 2.77 -8.04 5.74
N ILE A 89 3.44 -7.41 4.77
CA ILE A 89 4.72 -6.73 4.99
C ILE A 89 4.55 -5.58 6.00
N THR A 90 3.50 -4.77 5.84
CA THR A 90 3.19 -3.65 6.74
C THR A 90 2.93 -4.13 8.17
N LEU A 91 2.18 -5.23 8.33
CA LEU A 91 1.95 -5.85 9.63
C LEU A 91 3.27 -6.33 10.27
N ALA A 92 4.15 -6.95 9.47
CA ALA A 92 5.47 -7.36 9.95
C ALA A 92 6.30 -6.16 10.43
N VAL A 93 6.32 -5.05 9.67
CA VAL A 93 6.98 -3.79 10.06
C VAL A 93 6.46 -3.30 11.42
N ILE A 94 5.14 -3.28 11.60
CA ILE A 94 4.51 -2.84 12.87
C ILE A 94 4.96 -3.73 14.02
N ILE A 95 4.84 -5.05 13.88
CA ILE A 95 5.18 -6.02 14.94
C ILE A 95 6.65 -5.87 15.34
N ILE A 96 7.55 -5.88 14.35
CA ILE A 96 9.00 -5.77 14.59
C ILE A 96 9.32 -4.44 15.28
N THR A 97 8.77 -3.34 14.78
CA THR A 97 9.02 -2.01 15.33
C THR A 97 8.51 -1.91 16.77
N VAL A 98 7.30 -2.41 17.07
CA VAL A 98 6.71 -2.36 18.42
C VAL A 98 7.46 -3.24 19.43
N ILE A 99 7.95 -4.42 19.01
CA ILE A 99 8.70 -5.33 19.88
C ILE A 99 10.10 -4.78 20.14
N ARG A 100 10.81 -4.34 19.09
CA ARG A 100 12.22 -3.95 19.18
C ARG A 100 12.47 -2.50 19.62
N ARG A 101 11.44 -1.63 19.66
CA ARG A 101 11.58 -0.25 20.16
C ARG A 101 11.62 -0.14 21.69
N LYS A 102 11.25 -1.20 22.41
CA LYS A 102 11.33 -1.27 23.87
C LYS A 102 12.79 -1.31 24.29
#